data_AF-A0A8P4KFX4-F1
#
_entry.id   AF-A0A8P4KFX4-F1
#
_cell.length_a   1.000
_cell.length_b   1.000
_cell.length_c   1.000
_cell.angle_alpha   90.00
_cell.angle_beta   90.00
_cell.angle_gamma   90.00
#
_symmetry.space_group_name_H-M   'P 1'
#
loop_
_entity.id
_entity.type
_entity.pdbx_description
1 polymer ?
#
loop_
_entity_poly.entity_id
_entity_poly.type
_entity_poly.pdbx_seq_one_letter_code
_entity_poly.pdbx_strand_id
1 'polypeptide(L)'
;MLHRHAHMHNVPACRQEHRVRVTGQKEEDREKVKTLSFDIAANLIQIQLVSTSQPAAVCRPSMSTELELSFRPDNELTEMMRLRVQSLQQRGQKRQDGERLLRPNEAVYRLDFSKQSLRFSHWAVRLAQAGRLTITATSQLWTPDLTHLMTRQLLEPAGVFWRAPGDANDASVQCYEADAHEFGERIAELAKVRKVMYFLFAFAEGCSPETVDSSINFTVDS
;
A
#
# COMPACT_ATOMS: atom_id res chain seq x y z
N MET A 1 15.73 25.02 82.89
CA MET A 1 14.47 24.52 82.31
C MET A 1 14.76 23.12 81.76
N LEU A 2 14.35 22.06 82.47
CA LEU A 2 13.10 21.30 82.23
C LEU A 2 13.19 20.34 81.03
N HIS A 3 13.53 19.06 81.34
CA HIS A 3 12.88 17.81 80.85
C HIS A 3 13.03 17.46 79.34
N ARG A 4 13.05 16.19 78.88
CA ARG A 4 12.75 14.86 79.49
C ARG A 4 13.49 13.71 78.74
N HIS A 5 13.34 12.46 79.19
CA HIS A 5 14.01 11.22 78.72
C HIS A 5 13.20 10.34 77.73
N ALA A 6 13.89 9.29 77.21
CA ALA A 6 13.40 8.00 76.66
C ALA A 6 12.87 7.98 75.20
N HIS A 7 13.42 7.17 74.27
CA HIS A 7 13.31 5.69 74.08
C HIS A 7 11.86 5.21 73.82
N MET A 8 11.52 4.25 72.96
CA MET A 8 12.08 3.49 71.82
C MET A 8 11.05 2.36 71.51
N HIS A 9 11.06 1.75 70.30
CA HIS A 9 10.16 0.64 69.88
C HIS A 9 8.65 1.01 69.81
N ASN A 10 7.75 0.31 69.07
CA ASN A 10 7.80 -1.04 68.49
C ASN A 10 6.86 -1.26 67.27
N VAL A 11 6.95 -2.46 66.66
CA VAL A 11 6.29 -3.03 65.45
C VAL A 11 6.11 -4.56 65.65
N PRO A 12 5.22 -5.36 64.99
CA PRO A 12 4.14 -5.11 64.00
C PRO A 12 2.74 -5.68 64.38
N ALA A 13 1.70 -5.45 63.55
CA ALA A 13 0.64 -6.43 63.21
C ALA A 13 -0.22 -5.92 62.02
N CYS A 14 -0.52 -6.62 60.92
CA CYS A 14 -0.90 -8.02 60.65
C CYS A 14 -2.41 -8.32 60.82
N ARG A 15 -3.15 -8.40 59.68
CA ARG A 15 -4.36 -9.21 59.38
C ARG A 15 -5.01 -8.71 58.07
N GLN A 16 -5.67 -9.53 57.24
CA GLN A 16 -5.72 -10.99 57.14
C GLN A 16 -6.05 -11.41 55.70
N GLU A 17 -5.74 -12.64 55.33
CA GLU A 17 -6.01 -13.20 54.00
C GLU A 17 -7.52 -13.40 53.74
N HIS A 18 -7.96 -13.18 52.50
CA HIS A 18 -9.06 -13.99 51.95
C HIS A 18 -8.66 -14.62 50.62
N ARG A 19 -8.19 -15.86 50.73
CA ARG A 19 -7.88 -16.77 49.64
C ARG A 19 -9.16 -17.39 49.09
N VAL A 20 -9.83 -16.74 48.15
CA VAL A 20 -10.88 -17.38 47.36
C VAL A 20 -10.24 -18.11 46.18
N ARG A 21 -10.24 -19.44 46.21
CA ARG A 21 -9.99 -20.26 45.02
C ARG A 21 -11.21 -20.14 44.11
N VAL A 22 -11.07 -19.51 42.95
CA VAL A 22 -11.95 -19.76 41.81
C VAL A 22 -11.18 -20.62 40.82
N THR A 23 -11.53 -21.90 40.78
CA THR A 23 -11.10 -22.83 39.74
C THR A 23 -11.94 -22.65 38.49
N GLY A 24 -11.30 -22.64 37.33
CA GLY A 24 -11.95 -22.96 36.06
C GLY A 24 -12.14 -21.79 35.08
N GLN A 25 -11.83 -22.09 33.82
CA GLN A 25 -12.44 -21.51 32.61
C GLN A 25 -12.24 -20.00 32.38
N LYS A 26 -11.06 -19.62 31.87
CA LYS A 26 -10.91 -18.44 31.01
C LYS A 26 -9.72 -18.48 30.04
N GLU A 27 -9.42 -19.68 29.52
CA GLU A 27 -8.32 -19.95 28.59
C GLU A 27 -8.80 -20.60 27.27
N GLU A 28 -10.08 -20.48 26.92
CA GLU A 28 -10.68 -21.14 25.74
C GLU A 28 -11.43 -20.20 24.77
N ASP A 29 -11.27 -18.87 24.92
CA ASP A 29 -11.87 -17.86 24.02
C ASP A 29 -10.85 -17.06 23.20
N ARG A 30 -9.54 -17.28 23.40
CA ARG A 30 -8.48 -16.56 22.68
C ARG A 30 -8.06 -17.22 21.36
N GLU A 31 -8.59 -18.40 21.07
CA GLU A 31 -8.21 -19.23 19.91
C GLU A 31 -9.36 -19.42 18.89
N LYS A 32 -10.59 -18.95 19.20
CA LYS A 32 -11.73 -19.00 18.27
C LYS A 32 -11.94 -17.71 17.45
N VAL A 33 -11.17 -16.64 17.73
CA VAL A 33 -11.21 -15.36 16.97
C VAL A 33 -10.09 -15.29 15.91
N LYS A 34 -9.19 -16.28 15.82
CA LYS A 34 -8.15 -16.37 14.79
C LYS A 34 -8.51 -17.26 13.59
N THR A 35 -9.66 -17.94 13.63
CA THR A 35 -10.09 -18.92 12.62
C THR A 35 -11.38 -18.49 11.92
N LEU A 36 -11.50 -17.18 11.65
CA LEU A 36 -12.65 -16.56 10.97
C LEU A 36 -12.19 -15.44 10.00
N SER A 37 -10.98 -15.58 9.44
CA SER A 37 -10.37 -14.55 8.56
C SER A 37 -9.62 -15.11 7.35
N PHE A 38 -9.71 -16.42 7.05
CA PHE A 38 -8.96 -17.04 5.95
C PHE A 38 -9.71 -18.10 5.11
N ASP A 39 -11.04 -18.19 5.21
CA ASP A 39 -11.84 -19.23 4.52
C ASP A 39 -12.87 -18.66 3.51
N ILE A 40 -12.36 -18.04 2.43
CA ILE A 40 -13.12 -17.83 1.17
C ILE A 40 -12.27 -18.29 -0.03
N ALA A 41 -11.48 -19.35 0.14
CA ALA A 41 -10.53 -19.82 -0.88
C ALA A 41 -10.39 -21.35 -0.96
N ALA A 42 -11.43 -22.13 -0.60
CA ALA A 42 -11.37 -23.60 -0.66
C ALA A 42 -12.74 -24.31 -0.76
N ASN A 43 -13.60 -23.98 -1.74
CA ASN A 43 -14.63 -24.95 -2.17
C ASN A 43 -15.30 -24.60 -3.51
N LEU A 44 -14.80 -25.17 -4.62
CA LEU A 44 -15.57 -25.42 -5.86
C LEU A 44 -14.75 -26.27 -6.86
N ILE A 45 -14.35 -27.47 -6.44
CA ILE A 45 -13.81 -28.51 -7.35
C ILE A 45 -14.54 -29.83 -7.09
N GLN A 46 -15.64 -30.02 -7.80
CA GLN A 46 -15.94 -31.25 -8.56
C GLN A 46 -17.30 -31.11 -9.25
N ILE A 47 -17.34 -31.39 -10.56
CA ILE A 47 -18.35 -32.25 -11.20
C ILE A 47 -17.80 -32.70 -12.57
N GLN A 48 -17.49 -33.99 -12.60
CA GLN A 48 -17.54 -34.97 -13.71
C GLN A 48 -16.97 -34.66 -15.10
N LEU A 49 -16.08 -35.56 -15.54
CA LEU A 49 -15.85 -35.83 -16.96
C LEU A 49 -17.12 -36.37 -17.62
N VAL A 50 -17.53 -35.76 -18.74
CA VAL A 50 -18.27 -36.45 -19.80
C VAL A 50 -17.59 -36.12 -21.12
N SER A 51 -17.19 -37.16 -21.85
CA SER A 51 -16.65 -37.02 -23.19
C SER A 51 -17.79 -36.79 -24.18
N THR A 52 -17.78 -35.66 -24.89
CA THR A 52 -18.63 -35.43 -26.07
C THR A 52 -17.89 -34.57 -27.09
N SER A 53 -17.99 -34.95 -28.36
CA SER A 53 -17.23 -34.41 -29.47
C SER A 53 -17.53 -32.93 -29.77
N GLN A 54 -16.49 -32.09 -29.78
CA GLN A 54 -16.57 -30.73 -30.31
C GLN A 54 -16.47 -30.71 -31.84
N PRO A 55 -17.39 -30.05 -32.56
CA PRO A 55 -17.08 -29.40 -33.83
C PRO A 55 -16.34 -28.08 -33.57
N ALA A 56 -15.48 -27.67 -34.50
CA ALA A 56 -14.58 -26.53 -34.30
C ALA A 56 -15.31 -25.22 -33.99
N ALA A 57 -15.00 -24.62 -32.83
CA ALA A 57 -15.44 -23.28 -32.49
C ALA A 57 -14.70 -22.25 -33.36
N VAL A 58 -15.44 -21.49 -34.16
CA VAL A 58 -14.90 -20.35 -34.90
C VAL A 58 -14.40 -19.31 -33.89
N CYS A 59 -13.08 -19.10 -33.83
CA CYS A 59 -12.47 -18.04 -33.03
C CYS A 59 -12.99 -16.67 -33.52
N ARG A 60 -14.01 -16.14 -32.86
CA ARG A 60 -14.34 -14.72 -32.96
C ARG A 60 -13.21 -13.95 -32.27
N PRO A 61 -12.60 -12.94 -32.91
CA PRO A 61 -11.71 -12.04 -32.18
C PRO A 61 -12.55 -11.32 -31.13
N SER A 62 -12.23 -11.51 -29.85
CA SER A 62 -12.75 -10.66 -28.78
C SER A 62 -12.21 -9.25 -29.03
N MET A 63 -13.10 -8.29 -29.25
CA MET A 63 -12.76 -6.87 -29.37
C MET A 63 -12.39 -6.32 -27.98
N SER A 64 -11.26 -6.77 -27.44
CA SER A 64 -10.67 -6.26 -26.21
C SER A 64 -10.37 -4.77 -26.40
N THR A 65 -11.15 -3.93 -25.72
CA THR A 65 -10.96 -2.48 -25.80
C THR A 65 -9.78 -2.10 -24.90
N GLU A 66 -8.78 -1.42 -25.45
CA GLU A 66 -7.68 -0.86 -24.68
C GLU A 66 -8.13 0.39 -23.93
N LEU A 67 -7.63 0.56 -22.71
CA LEU A 67 -7.95 1.63 -21.79
C LEU A 67 -6.66 2.18 -21.20
N GLU A 68 -6.27 3.36 -21.66
CA GLU A 68 -5.20 4.15 -21.08
C GLU A 68 -5.69 4.93 -19.86
N LEU A 69 -4.98 4.83 -18.74
CA LEU A 69 -5.23 5.63 -17.54
C LEU A 69 -3.95 6.40 -17.17
N SER A 70 -3.98 7.73 -17.29
CA SER A 70 -2.89 8.62 -16.90
C SER A 70 -2.84 8.84 -15.39
N PHE A 71 -1.64 8.83 -14.80
CA PHE A 71 -1.44 9.17 -13.39
C PHE A 71 -1.59 10.68 -13.20
N ARG A 72 -2.47 11.10 -12.29
CA ARG A 72 -2.73 12.52 -12.01
C ARG A 72 -2.02 12.95 -10.72
N PRO A 73 -1.28 14.08 -10.70
CA PRO A 73 -0.70 14.59 -9.47
C PRO A 73 -1.81 15.01 -8.50
N ASP A 74 -1.68 14.59 -7.25
CA ASP A 74 -2.56 15.01 -6.15
C ASP A 74 -1.83 16.05 -5.30
N ASN A 75 -1.92 17.30 -5.75
CA ASN A 75 -1.20 18.42 -5.13
C ASN A 75 -1.68 18.72 -3.70
N GLU A 76 -2.97 18.55 -3.43
CA GLU A 76 -3.57 18.79 -2.11
C GLU A 76 -3.09 17.75 -1.09
N LEU A 77 -3.14 16.47 -1.45
CA LEU A 77 -2.62 15.39 -0.61
C LEU A 77 -1.08 15.45 -0.46
N THR A 78 -0.37 15.80 -1.54
CA THR A 78 1.08 16.05 -1.49
C THR A 78 1.42 17.14 -0.48
N GLU A 79 0.72 18.27 -0.52
CA GLU A 79 0.98 19.38 0.41
C GLU A 79 0.57 19.05 1.84
N MET A 80 -0.56 18.38 2.05
CA MET A 80 -0.96 17.88 3.39
C MET A 80 0.12 16.98 4.00
N MET A 81 0.71 16.08 3.20
CA MET A 81 1.81 15.23 3.66
C MET A 81 3.11 16.01 3.90
N ARG A 82 3.39 17.09 3.17
CA ARG A 82 4.55 17.98 3.40
C ARG A 82 4.37 18.82 4.68
N LEU A 83 3.19 19.40 4.88
CA LEU A 83 2.82 20.12 6.10
C LEU A 83 2.91 19.23 7.35
N ARG A 84 2.59 17.94 7.24
CA ARG A 84 2.80 16.96 8.32
C ARG A 84 4.28 16.86 8.73
N VAL A 85 5.21 16.81 7.78
CA VAL A 85 6.66 16.80 8.06
C VAL A 85 7.08 18.11 8.72
N GLN A 86 6.66 19.25 8.17
CA GLN A 86 7.00 20.58 8.69
C GLN A 86 6.48 20.78 10.13
N SER A 87 5.24 20.37 10.41
CA SER A 87 4.60 20.49 11.73
C SER A 87 5.33 19.65 12.79
N LEU A 88 5.77 18.44 12.45
CA LEU A 88 6.59 17.61 13.34
C LEU A 88 7.93 18.29 13.67
N GLN A 89 8.62 18.84 12.66
CA GLN A 89 9.89 19.55 12.83
C GLN A 89 9.73 20.81 13.70
N GLN A 90 8.76 21.68 13.38
CA GLN A 90 8.49 22.91 14.13
C GLN A 90 8.14 22.66 15.60
N ARG A 91 7.46 21.55 15.90
CA ARG A 91 7.03 21.18 17.26
C ARG A 91 8.03 20.30 18.01
N GLY A 92 9.16 19.92 17.39
CA GLY A 92 10.11 18.95 17.95
C GLY A 92 9.51 17.57 18.21
N GLN A 93 8.42 17.22 17.53
CA GLN A 93 7.67 15.97 17.74
C GLN A 93 8.22 14.84 16.88
N LYS A 94 8.21 13.62 17.43
CA LYS A 94 8.49 12.41 16.65
C LYS A 94 7.25 12.03 15.83
N ARG A 95 7.47 11.49 14.63
CA ARG A 95 6.44 10.77 13.86
C ARG A 95 5.89 9.58 14.67
N GLN A 96 4.69 9.13 14.34
CA GLN A 96 4.15 7.88 14.86
C GLN A 96 5.03 6.71 14.41
N ASP A 97 5.04 5.61 15.17
CA ASP A 97 5.81 4.44 14.78
C ASP A 97 5.26 3.84 13.47
N GLY A 98 6.15 3.46 12.57
CA GLY A 98 5.81 3.05 11.21
C GLY A 98 5.30 4.15 10.25
N GLU A 99 5.11 5.41 10.68
CA GLU A 99 4.56 6.49 9.84
C GLU A 99 5.46 6.84 8.65
N ARG A 100 4.90 6.84 7.44
CA ARG A 100 5.59 7.19 6.19
C ARG A 100 5.43 8.68 5.92
N LEU A 101 6.42 9.44 6.37
CA LEU A 101 6.60 10.84 5.97
C LEU A 101 7.02 10.92 4.50
N LEU A 102 6.47 11.88 3.74
CA LEU A 102 6.82 12.11 2.34
C LEU A 102 8.23 12.72 2.24
N ARG A 103 9.04 12.27 1.28
CA ARG A 103 10.38 12.83 1.05
C ARG A 103 10.30 14.11 0.19
N PRO A 104 11.31 14.99 0.23
CA PRO A 104 11.29 16.24 -0.56
C PRO A 104 11.14 16.02 -2.07
N ASN A 105 11.71 14.92 -2.58
CA ASN A 105 11.70 14.49 -3.98
C ASN A 105 10.54 13.55 -4.32
N GLU A 106 9.51 13.45 -3.47
CA GLU A 106 8.33 12.62 -3.70
C GLU A 106 7.07 13.47 -3.85
N ALA A 107 6.15 13.04 -4.70
CA ALA A 107 4.80 13.57 -4.79
C ALA A 107 3.78 12.44 -4.81
N VAL A 108 2.56 12.75 -4.39
CA VAL A 108 1.44 11.81 -4.43
C VAL A 108 0.74 11.93 -5.77
N TYR A 109 0.48 10.79 -6.39
CA TYR A 109 -0.31 10.67 -7.61
C TYR A 109 -1.51 9.76 -7.36
N ARG A 110 -2.55 9.93 -8.16
CA ARG A 110 -3.76 9.10 -8.14
C ARG A 110 -4.06 8.53 -9.51
N LEU A 111 -4.68 7.36 -9.51
CA LEU A 111 -5.24 6.71 -10.70
C LEU A 111 -6.74 6.52 -10.48
N ASP A 112 -7.55 7.03 -11.42
CA ASP A 112 -9.01 6.95 -11.38
C ASP A 112 -9.49 5.84 -12.33
N PHE A 113 -9.94 4.70 -11.78
CA PHE A 113 -10.39 3.55 -12.55
C PHE A 113 -11.83 3.73 -13.06
N SER A 114 -11.97 3.98 -14.37
CA SER A 114 -13.27 4.07 -15.06
C SER A 114 -13.94 2.70 -15.28
N LYS A 115 -13.16 1.62 -15.23
CA LYS A 115 -13.56 0.20 -15.30
C LYS A 115 -12.78 -0.57 -14.23
N GLN A 116 -13.35 -1.67 -13.72
CA GLN A 116 -12.73 -2.48 -12.64
C GLN A 116 -12.42 -3.93 -13.05
N SER A 117 -12.91 -4.38 -14.21
CA SER A 117 -12.49 -5.65 -14.83
C SER A 117 -11.42 -5.33 -15.88
N LEU A 118 -10.16 -5.37 -15.44
CA LEU A 118 -9.00 -4.95 -16.20
C LEU A 118 -7.98 -6.09 -16.24
N ARG A 119 -7.26 -6.24 -17.35
CA ARG A 119 -5.99 -6.97 -17.43
C ARG A 119 -4.90 -6.00 -17.84
N PHE A 120 -3.73 -6.10 -17.24
CA PHE A 120 -2.64 -5.20 -17.57
C PHE A 120 -2.11 -5.47 -18.99
N SER A 121 -1.75 -4.40 -19.70
CA SER A 121 -1.20 -4.44 -21.06
C SER A 121 0.28 -4.05 -21.01
N HIS A 122 0.56 -2.78 -20.71
CA HIS A 122 1.92 -2.26 -20.60
C HIS A 122 1.94 -0.91 -19.86
N TRP A 123 3.15 -0.47 -19.50
CA TRP A 123 3.40 0.89 -19.00
C TRP A 123 3.71 1.83 -20.16
N ALA A 124 3.14 3.03 -20.13
CA ALA A 124 3.47 4.12 -21.03
C ALA A 124 4.09 5.27 -20.22
N VAL A 125 5.37 5.08 -19.86
CA VAL A 125 6.17 6.07 -19.13
C VAL A 125 7.13 6.76 -20.09
N ARG A 126 7.16 8.09 -20.06
CA ARG A 126 8.07 8.94 -20.83
C ARG A 126 8.80 9.88 -19.88
N LEU A 127 10.12 9.91 -19.98
CA LEU A 127 10.98 10.87 -19.29
C LEU A 127 11.53 11.82 -20.36
N ALA A 128 11.29 13.12 -20.23
CA ALA A 128 11.73 14.10 -21.23
C ALA A 128 13.25 14.25 -21.29
N GLN A 129 13.93 13.98 -20.17
CA GLN A 129 15.37 14.09 -19.99
C GLN A 129 15.93 12.88 -19.22
N ALA A 130 17.26 12.78 -19.12
CA ALA A 130 17.90 11.77 -18.28
C ALA A 130 17.47 11.90 -16.81
N GLY A 131 17.36 10.78 -16.12
CA GLY A 131 16.92 10.70 -14.74
C GLY A 131 16.16 9.41 -14.45
N ARG A 132 15.64 9.31 -13.21
CA ARG A 132 14.97 8.11 -12.71
C ARG A 132 13.68 8.45 -11.97
N LEU A 133 12.66 7.65 -12.23
CA LEU A 133 11.34 7.66 -11.59
C LEU A 133 11.12 6.33 -10.88
N THR A 134 10.61 6.37 -9.66
CA THR A 134 10.09 5.18 -8.97
C THR A 134 8.64 5.42 -8.59
N ILE A 135 7.76 4.53 -9.04
CA ILE A 135 6.32 4.54 -8.77
C ILE A 135 6.02 3.44 -7.76
N THR A 136 5.62 3.81 -6.56
CA THR A 136 5.24 2.87 -5.49
C THR A 136 3.75 3.00 -5.20
N ALA A 137 2.98 1.92 -5.37
CA ALA A 137 1.58 1.92 -4.99
C ALA A 137 1.38 1.95 -3.48
N THR A 138 0.22 2.45 -3.06
CA THR A 138 -0.28 2.31 -1.69
C THR A 138 -1.41 1.28 -1.61
N SER A 139 -1.59 0.69 -0.43
CA SER A 139 -2.68 -0.23 -0.15
C SER A 139 -4.04 0.45 -0.32
N GLN A 140 -4.96 -0.19 -1.05
CA GLN A 140 -6.35 0.26 -1.23
C GLN A 140 -7.15 0.40 0.09
N LEU A 141 -6.62 -0.09 1.21
CA LEU A 141 -7.21 0.11 2.54
C LEU A 141 -6.77 1.42 3.21
N TRP A 142 -5.69 2.06 2.74
CA TRP A 142 -5.33 3.41 3.18
C TRP A 142 -6.41 4.39 2.72
N THR A 143 -6.80 5.29 3.62
CA THR A 143 -7.75 6.38 3.34
C THR A 143 -7.08 7.66 3.84
N PRO A 144 -6.59 8.54 2.95
CA PRO A 144 -5.75 9.68 3.32
C PRO A 144 -6.39 10.63 4.34
N ASP A 145 -7.70 10.83 4.26
CA ASP A 145 -8.47 11.71 5.16
C ASP A 145 -8.56 11.19 6.60
N LEU A 146 -8.37 9.88 6.79
CA LEU A 146 -8.58 9.21 8.08
C LEU A 146 -7.28 8.86 8.81
N THR A 147 -6.18 8.66 8.09
CA THR A 147 -4.94 8.12 8.64
C THR A 147 -3.70 8.60 7.89
N HIS A 148 -2.63 8.91 8.64
CA HIS A 148 -1.30 9.06 8.03
C HIS A 148 -0.88 7.75 7.36
N LEU A 149 -0.20 7.86 6.22
CA LEU A 149 0.36 6.71 5.51
C LEU A 149 1.37 5.98 6.41
N MET A 150 1.39 4.65 6.37
CA MET A 150 2.33 3.80 7.10
C MET A 150 3.25 3.07 6.11
N THR A 151 4.51 2.83 6.46
CA THR A 151 5.48 2.17 5.55
C THR A 151 4.98 0.81 5.07
N ARG A 152 4.29 0.05 5.94
CA ARG A 152 3.67 -1.26 5.60
C ARG A 152 2.51 -1.19 4.60
N GLN A 153 2.03 0.00 4.25
CA GLN A 153 1.00 0.22 3.23
C GLN A 153 1.59 0.53 1.86
N LEU A 154 2.91 0.70 1.75
CA LEU A 154 3.59 0.71 0.46
C LEU A 154 3.63 -0.73 -0.09
N LEU A 155 3.33 -0.87 -1.38
CA LEU A 155 3.28 -2.17 -2.04
C LEU A 155 4.55 -2.39 -2.88
N GLU A 156 4.99 -3.64 -2.93
CA GLU A 156 6.09 -4.12 -3.77
C GLU A 156 5.57 -5.15 -4.79
N PRO A 157 6.22 -5.32 -5.95
CA PRO A 157 7.33 -4.51 -6.44
C PRO A 157 6.89 -3.08 -6.80
N ALA A 158 7.82 -2.14 -6.72
CA ALA A 158 7.67 -0.78 -7.25
C ALA A 158 8.14 -0.69 -8.70
N GLY A 159 7.43 0.07 -9.54
CA GLY A 159 7.84 0.32 -10.92
C GLY A 159 9.01 1.30 -10.97
N VAL A 160 10.18 0.87 -11.43
CA VAL A 160 11.37 1.71 -11.60
C VAL A 160 11.63 1.96 -13.08
N PHE A 161 11.69 3.23 -13.46
CA PHE A 161 11.81 3.71 -14.84
C PHE A 161 12.96 4.72 -14.95
N TRP A 162 13.84 4.61 -15.94
CA TRP A 162 14.97 5.54 -16.08
C TRP A 162 15.37 5.81 -17.53
N ARG A 163 16.11 6.89 -17.73
CA ARG A 163 16.82 7.26 -18.97
C ARG A 163 18.24 7.65 -18.61
N ALA A 164 19.22 7.08 -19.30
CA ALA A 164 20.64 7.31 -19.02
C ALA A 164 21.12 8.66 -19.59
N PRO A 165 22.17 9.28 -19.01
CA PRO A 165 22.81 10.44 -19.60
C PRO A 165 23.41 10.09 -20.97
N GLY A 166 23.04 10.84 -22.01
CA GLY A 166 23.50 10.63 -23.38
C GLY A 166 22.55 9.80 -24.26
N ASP A 167 21.48 9.23 -23.69
CA ASP A 167 20.38 8.70 -24.49
C ASP A 167 19.75 9.80 -25.36
N ALA A 168 19.34 9.46 -26.58
CA ALA A 168 18.58 10.37 -27.42
C ALA A 168 17.23 10.73 -26.78
N ASN A 169 16.70 11.92 -27.06
CA ASN A 169 15.40 12.35 -26.52
C ASN A 169 14.23 11.40 -26.86
N ASP A 170 14.37 10.63 -27.95
CA ASP A 170 13.38 9.67 -28.45
C ASP A 170 13.66 8.22 -27.99
N ALA A 171 14.72 7.99 -27.20
CA ALA A 171 15.07 6.66 -26.70
C ALA A 171 14.00 6.11 -25.75
N SER A 172 13.75 4.79 -25.82
CA SER A 172 12.82 4.11 -24.92
C SER A 172 13.28 4.20 -23.46
N VAL A 173 12.34 4.52 -22.58
CA VAL A 173 12.57 4.50 -21.13
C VAL A 173 12.87 3.06 -20.71
N GLN A 174 13.95 2.88 -19.96
CA GLN A 174 14.37 1.59 -19.42
C GLN A 174 13.59 1.29 -18.13
N CYS A 175 13.33 0.02 -17.86
CA CYS A 175 12.71 -0.42 -16.61
C CYS A 175 13.20 -1.83 -16.20
N TYR A 176 12.92 -2.22 -14.95
CA TYR A 176 13.02 -3.63 -14.55
C TYR A 176 11.76 -4.35 -15.04
N GLU A 177 11.83 -5.00 -16.21
CA GLU A 177 10.66 -5.52 -16.94
C GLU A 177 9.78 -6.46 -16.10
N ALA A 178 10.39 -7.38 -15.34
CA ALA A 178 9.66 -8.33 -14.49
C ALA A 178 8.89 -7.62 -13.36
N ASP A 179 9.58 -6.78 -12.59
CA ASP A 179 9.01 -5.98 -11.50
C ASP A 179 7.90 -5.05 -12.01
N ALA A 180 8.12 -4.40 -13.16
CA ALA A 180 7.14 -3.52 -13.79
C ALA A 180 5.90 -4.30 -14.27
N HIS A 181 6.06 -5.50 -14.81
CA HIS A 181 4.95 -6.35 -15.26
C HIS A 181 4.13 -6.88 -14.06
N GLU A 182 4.78 -7.45 -13.04
CA GLU A 182 4.10 -7.88 -11.81
C GLU A 182 3.38 -6.70 -11.13
N PHE A 183 4.00 -5.53 -11.10
CA PHE A 183 3.40 -4.33 -10.54
C PHE A 183 2.13 -3.91 -11.31
N GLY A 184 2.15 -3.99 -12.64
CA GLY A 184 0.99 -3.70 -13.50
C GLY A 184 -0.18 -4.66 -13.26
N GLU A 185 0.08 -5.96 -13.25
CA GLU A 185 -0.92 -7.00 -12.90
C GLU A 185 -1.51 -6.78 -11.50
N ARG A 186 -0.66 -6.45 -10.52
CA ARG A 186 -1.10 -6.14 -9.16
C ARG A 186 -2.02 -4.91 -9.09
N ILE A 187 -1.79 -3.90 -9.92
CA ILE A 187 -2.69 -2.73 -10.03
C ILE A 187 -4.04 -3.14 -10.65
N ALA A 188 -4.06 -4.00 -11.67
CA ALA A 188 -5.30 -4.52 -12.26
C ALA A 188 -6.18 -5.26 -11.24
N GLU A 189 -5.59 -6.12 -10.40
CA GLU A 189 -6.31 -6.78 -9.31
C GLU A 189 -6.82 -5.79 -8.25
N LEU A 190 -6.01 -4.77 -7.90
CA LEU A 190 -6.40 -3.76 -6.92
C LEU A 190 -7.48 -2.79 -7.42
N ALA A 191 -7.65 -2.63 -8.74
CA ALA A 191 -8.74 -1.86 -9.34
C ALA A 191 -10.13 -2.45 -9.00
N LYS A 192 -10.21 -3.75 -8.72
CA LYS A 192 -11.45 -4.43 -8.28
C LYS A 192 -11.91 -3.95 -6.90
N VAL A 193 -10.99 -3.47 -6.05
CA VAL A 193 -11.25 -3.09 -4.65
C VAL A 193 -11.86 -1.68 -4.54
N ARG A 194 -11.28 -0.69 -5.22
CA ARG A 194 -11.73 0.73 -5.20
C ARG A 194 -11.46 1.41 -6.53
N LYS A 195 -12.30 2.40 -6.88
CA LYS A 195 -12.20 3.20 -8.11
C LYS A 195 -11.10 4.26 -8.11
N VAL A 196 -10.46 4.54 -6.98
CA VAL A 196 -9.35 5.48 -6.86
C VAL A 196 -8.25 4.78 -6.09
N MET A 197 -7.00 4.92 -6.53
CA MET A 197 -5.81 4.36 -5.89
C MET A 197 -4.69 5.39 -5.89
N TYR A 198 -3.94 5.46 -4.79
CA TYR A 198 -2.87 6.42 -4.60
C TYR A 198 -1.48 5.78 -4.74
N PHE A 199 -0.54 6.57 -5.23
CA PHE A 199 0.83 6.19 -5.56
C PHE A 199 1.79 7.26 -5.03
N LEU A 200 2.98 6.86 -4.62
CA LEU A 200 4.11 7.77 -4.41
C LEU A 200 5.00 7.73 -5.64
N PHE A 201 5.20 8.87 -6.29
CA PHE A 201 6.20 9.05 -7.33
C PHE A 201 7.44 9.66 -6.67
N ALA A 202 8.57 8.95 -6.72
CA ALA A 202 9.88 9.44 -6.29
C ALA A 202 10.71 9.81 -7.51
N PHE A 203 11.12 11.08 -7.60
CA PHE A 203 11.91 11.62 -8.69
C PHE A 203 13.39 11.69 -8.28
N ALA A 204 14.29 11.25 -9.16
CA ALA A 204 15.73 11.18 -8.90
C ALA A 204 16.57 11.54 -10.14
N GLU A 205 17.86 11.83 -9.93
CA GLU A 205 18.85 12.01 -11.02
C GLU A 205 18.48 13.11 -12.04
N GLY A 206 17.85 14.20 -11.57
CA GLY A 206 17.42 15.32 -12.42
C GLY A 206 16.00 15.20 -12.96
N CYS A 207 15.32 14.08 -12.71
CA CYS A 207 13.89 13.93 -12.99
C CYS A 207 13.05 14.85 -12.09
N SER A 208 11.93 15.35 -12.60
CA SER A 208 10.95 16.20 -11.90
C SER A 208 9.52 15.98 -12.44
N PRO A 209 8.46 16.36 -11.71
CA PRO A 209 7.07 16.19 -12.16
C PRO A 209 6.77 16.77 -13.55
N GLU A 210 7.41 17.88 -13.93
CA GLU A 210 7.23 18.55 -15.23
C GLU A 210 7.92 17.83 -16.39
N THR A 211 8.83 16.90 -16.10
CA THR A 211 9.63 16.14 -17.08
C THR A 211 9.16 14.70 -17.24
N VAL A 212 8.04 14.32 -16.61
CA VAL A 212 7.47 12.98 -16.64
C VAL A 212 6.06 13.02 -17.22
N ASP A 213 5.83 12.18 -18.22
CA ASP A 213 4.49 11.73 -18.59
C ASP A 213 4.37 10.24 -18.24
N SER A 214 3.23 9.83 -17.69
CA SER A 214 3.04 8.49 -17.15
C SER A 214 1.58 8.08 -17.21
N SER A 215 1.35 7.00 -17.95
CA SER A 215 0.09 6.28 -17.98
C SER A 215 0.34 4.76 -17.91
N ILE A 216 -0.74 4.04 -17.63
CA ILE A 216 -0.78 2.58 -17.61
C ILE A 216 -1.94 2.12 -18.51
N ASN A 217 -1.64 1.16 -19.39
CA ASN A 217 -2.60 0.59 -20.32
C ASN A 217 -3.16 -0.73 -19.80
N PHE A 218 -4.47 -0.88 -19.95
CA PHE A 218 -5.19 -2.11 -19.64
C PHE A 218 -6.02 -2.56 -20.83
N THR A 219 -6.33 -3.85 -20.92
CA THR A 219 -7.45 -4.33 -21.72
C THR A 219 -8.67 -4.53 -20.83
N VAL A 220 -9.85 -4.17 -21.34
CA VAL A 220 -11.12 -4.33 -20.63
C VAL A 220 -11.73 -5.69 -20.98
N ASP A 221 -11.89 -6.55 -19.99
CA ASP A 221 -12.64 -7.80 -20.13
C ASP A 221 -14.12 -7.48 -20.38
N SER A 222 -14.69 -8.09 -21.43
CA SER A 222 -16.06 -7.89 -21.91
C SER A 222 -17.02 -8.96 -21.40
#